data_AF-A0A5M3M6U4-F1
#
_entry.id   AF-A0A5M3M6U4-F1
#
_cell.length_a   1.000
_cell.length_b   1.000
_cell.length_c   1.000
_cell.angle_alpha   90.00
_cell.angle_beta   90.00
_cell.angle_gamma   90.00
#
_symmetry.space_group_name_H-M   'P 1'
#
loop_
_entity.id
_entity.type
_entity.pdbx_description
1 polymer ?
#
loop_
_entity_poly.entity_id
_entity_poly.type
_entity_poly.pdbx_seq_one_letter_code
_entity_poly.pdbx_strand_id
1 'polypeptide(L)'
;MKRFSLPHPVGEQISCVLWSGRYYITGTDIVRALVFRFDAFGRPVKNMKKFEEGVFSDLRNLKPGMDASLEEPKSPFLDLLFKYQCIRTQKKQKVFFWQSVPHDRLFLDALERDLKREKSGLEPTSVVAGEPALSFTYDSQRS
;
A
#
# COMPACT_ATOMS: atom_id res chain seq x y z
N MET A 1 7.23 -12.69 13.91
CA MET A 1 6.93 -12.09 12.59
C MET A 1 6.14 -13.12 11.80
N LYS A 2 4.99 -12.75 11.24
CA LYS A 2 4.18 -13.61 10.36
C LYS A 2 4.28 -13.07 8.94
N ARG A 3 4.63 -13.92 7.98
CA ARG A 3 4.69 -13.56 6.57
C ARG A 3 3.47 -14.10 5.85
N PHE A 4 2.90 -13.30 4.98
CA PHE A 4 1.79 -13.66 4.12
C PHE A 4 2.28 -13.66 2.68
N SER A 5 2.20 -14.81 2.02
CA SER A 5 2.51 -14.91 0.60
C SER A 5 1.32 -14.40 -0.20
N LEU A 6 1.55 -13.45 -1.09
CA LEU A 6 0.53 -13.04 -2.05
C LEU A 6 0.47 -14.08 -3.17
N PRO A 7 -0.72 -14.62 -3.50
CA PRO A 7 -0.85 -15.52 -4.65
C PRO A 7 -0.45 -14.80 -5.95
N HIS A 8 -0.01 -15.60 -6.93
CA HIS A 8 0.45 -15.18 -8.26
C HIS A 8 -0.49 -14.12 -8.90
N PRO A 9 0.02 -13.09 -9.59
CA PRO A 9 1.28 -13.04 -10.36
C PRO A 9 2.50 -12.45 -9.65
N VAL A 10 2.33 -11.83 -8.48
CA VAL A 10 3.39 -10.96 -7.92
C VAL A 10 4.45 -11.75 -7.14
N GLY A 11 4.12 -12.92 -6.56
CA GLY A 11 5.10 -13.75 -5.83
C GLY A 11 5.76 -13.08 -4.62
N GLU A 12 5.25 -11.90 -4.24
CA GLU A 12 5.81 -11.07 -3.18
C GLU A 12 5.21 -11.42 -1.81
N GLN A 13 5.98 -11.14 -0.76
CA GLN A 13 5.58 -11.40 0.62
C GLN A 13 5.25 -10.09 1.32
N ILE A 14 4.14 -10.07 2.05
CA ILE A 14 3.79 -9.02 3.01
C ILE A 14 4.19 -9.50 4.40
N SER A 15 4.81 -8.62 5.17
CA SER A 15 5.26 -8.92 6.52
C SER A 15 4.38 -8.25 7.58
N CYS A 16 3.79 -9.06 8.45
CA CYS A 16 3.20 -8.59 9.70
C CYS A 16 4.21 -8.78 10.84
N VAL A 17 4.67 -7.66 11.40
CA VAL A 17 5.73 -7.66 12.40
C VAL A 17 5.14 -7.36 13.76
N LEU A 18 5.24 -8.31 14.70
CA LEU A 18 4.89 -8.11 16.10
C LEU A 18 6.11 -7.51 16.81
N TRP A 19 5.97 -6.32 17.38
CA TRP A 19 7.02 -5.61 18.12
C TRP A 19 6.41 -4.90 19.32
N SER A 20 7.02 -5.02 20.50
CA SER A 20 6.54 -4.39 21.74
C SER A 20 5.01 -4.55 22.00
N GLY A 21 4.47 -5.74 21.70
CA GLY A 21 3.05 -6.06 21.89
C GLY A 21 2.07 -5.49 20.84
N ARG A 22 2.57 -4.85 19.77
CA ARG A 22 1.74 -4.31 18.67
C ARG A 22 2.13 -4.88 17.32
N TYR A 23 1.18 -4.96 16.40
CA TYR A 23 1.41 -5.42 15.03
C TYR A 23 1.69 -4.23 14.10
N TYR A 24 2.69 -4.39 13.25
CA TYR A 24 3.19 -3.37 12.35
C TYR A 24 3.20 -3.87 10.90
N ILE A 25 3.05 -2.91 9.99
CA ILE A 25 3.22 -3.07 8.54
C ILE A 25 4.07 -1.91 8.00
N THR A 26 4.93 -2.18 7.02
CA THR A 26 5.76 -1.15 6.40
C THR A 26 5.00 -0.48 5.26
N GLY A 27 5.35 0.77 4.93
CA GLY A 27 4.76 1.46 3.79
C GLY A 27 4.94 0.69 2.48
N THR A 28 6.10 0.04 2.29
CA THR A 28 6.35 -0.84 1.14
C THR A 28 5.37 -2.01 1.11
N ASP A 29 5.13 -2.67 2.23
CA ASP A 29 4.20 -3.80 2.30
C ASP A 29 2.74 -3.37 2.07
N ILE A 30 2.36 -2.15 2.48
CA ILE A 30 1.06 -1.56 2.14
C ILE A 30 0.94 -1.38 0.62
N VAL A 31 1.96 -0.85 -0.05
CA VAL A 31 1.96 -0.71 -1.52
C VAL A 31 1.79 -2.08 -2.18
N ARG A 32 2.55 -3.10 -1.75
CA ARG A 32 2.43 -4.46 -2.30
C ARG A 32 1.02 -5.03 -2.13
N ALA A 33 0.40 -4.80 -0.97
CA ALA A 33 -0.99 -5.19 -0.71
C ALA A 33 -1.95 -4.52 -1.69
N LEU A 34 -1.79 -3.22 -1.95
CA LEU A 34 -2.65 -2.50 -2.87
C LEU A 34 -2.42 -2.94 -4.32
N VAL A 35 -1.18 -3.12 -4.76
CA VAL A 35 -0.85 -3.62 -6.10
C VAL A 35 -1.52 -4.97 -6.35
N PHE A 36 -1.43 -5.88 -5.37
CA PHE A 36 -2.13 -7.16 -5.43
C PHE A 36 -3.64 -7.01 -5.55
N ARG A 37 -4.26 -6.10 -4.79
CA ARG A 37 -5.70 -5.84 -4.89
C ARG A 37 -6.11 -5.26 -6.23
N PHE A 38 -5.29 -4.39 -6.81
CA PHE A 38 -5.51 -3.84 -8.15
C PHE A 38 -5.44 -4.93 -9.22
N ASP A 39 -4.46 -5.83 -9.13
CA ASP A 39 -4.35 -6.97 -10.03
C ASP A 39 -5.55 -7.92 -9.88
N ALA A 40 -5.92 -8.28 -8.65
CA ALA A 40 -7.08 -9.11 -8.35
C ALA A 40 -8.42 -8.46 -8.74
N PHE A 41 -8.47 -7.12 -8.78
CA PHE A 41 -9.61 -6.36 -9.29
C PHE A 41 -9.68 -6.36 -10.82
N GLY A 42 -8.66 -6.90 -11.52
CA GLY A 42 -8.59 -6.88 -12.98
C GLY A 42 -8.00 -5.59 -13.54
N ARG A 43 -7.31 -4.80 -12.71
CA ARG A 43 -6.71 -3.51 -13.08
C ARG A 43 -5.22 -3.43 -12.72
N PRO A 44 -4.32 -4.18 -13.38
CA PRO A 44 -2.91 -4.21 -13.04
C PRO A 44 -2.24 -2.83 -13.08
N VAL A 45 -1.39 -2.55 -12.09
CA VAL A 45 -0.60 -1.31 -12.00
C VAL A 45 0.55 -1.37 -13.02
N LYS A 46 0.59 -0.40 -13.94
CA LYS A 46 1.66 -0.27 -14.96
C LYS A 46 2.71 0.78 -14.57
N ASN A 47 2.29 1.84 -13.90
CA ASN A 47 3.20 2.91 -13.44
C ASN A 47 3.44 2.82 -11.93
N MET A 48 4.29 1.87 -11.53
CA MET A 48 4.62 1.61 -10.13
C MET A 48 5.12 2.83 -9.38
N LYS A 49 5.97 3.66 -10.01
CA LYS A 49 6.55 4.85 -9.37
C LYS A 49 5.47 5.87 -8.99
N LYS A 50 4.59 6.23 -9.94
CA LYS A 50 3.49 7.17 -9.65
C LYS A 50 2.47 6.58 -8.67
N PHE A 51 2.24 5.27 -8.73
CA PHE A 51 1.35 4.58 -7.80
C PHE A 51 1.90 4.65 -6.36
N GLU A 52 3.17 4.31 -6.18
CA GLU A 52 3.89 4.44 -4.90
C GLU A 52 3.83 5.86 -4.35
N GLU A 53 4.17 6.87 -5.15
CA GLU A 53 4.08 8.28 -4.75
C GLU A 53 2.67 8.66 -4.26
N GLY A 54 1.64 8.15 -4.97
CA GLY A 54 0.25 8.34 -4.59
C GLY A 54 -0.10 7.70 -3.25
N VAL A 55 0.21 6.42 -3.07
CA VAL A 55 -0.06 5.69 -1.82
C VAL A 55 0.69 6.32 -0.66
N PHE A 56 1.97 6.68 -0.85
CA PHE A 56 2.75 7.37 0.19
C PHE A 56 2.17 8.73 0.53
N SER A 57 1.58 9.43 -0.45
CA SER A 57 0.86 10.68 -0.19
C SER A 57 -0.31 10.45 0.76
N ASP A 58 -1.11 9.40 0.54
CA ASP A 58 -2.28 9.08 1.37
C ASP A 58 -1.87 8.63 2.78
N LEU A 59 -0.79 7.85 2.88
CA LEU A 59 -0.21 7.42 4.15
C LEU A 59 0.36 8.55 5.01
N ARG A 60 0.53 9.76 4.46
CA ARG A 60 0.91 10.94 5.27
C ARG A 60 -0.19 11.32 6.27
N ASN A 61 -1.46 11.05 5.96
CA ASN A 61 -2.60 11.39 6.81
C ASN A 61 -2.63 10.62 8.14
N LEU A 62 -2.01 9.43 8.19
CA LEU A 62 -1.92 8.61 9.40
C LEU A 62 -0.97 9.24 10.42
N LYS A 63 -1.39 9.50 11.66
CA LYS A 63 -0.59 10.30 12.60
C LYS A 63 0.44 9.45 13.35
N PRO A 64 1.72 9.87 13.43
CA PRO A 64 2.67 9.26 14.35
C PRO A 64 2.15 9.30 15.80
N GLY A 65 2.34 8.21 16.55
CA GLY A 65 1.82 8.02 17.91
C GLY A 65 0.40 7.45 17.98
N MET A 66 -0.43 7.66 16.96
CA MET A 66 -1.80 7.13 16.89
C MET A 66 -1.94 5.96 15.91
N ASP A 67 -1.45 6.14 14.69
CA ASP A 67 -1.62 5.20 13.57
C ASP A 67 -0.29 4.60 13.10
N ALA A 68 0.82 5.21 13.51
CA ALA A 68 2.16 4.84 13.10
C ALA A 68 3.19 5.12 14.21
N SER A 69 4.30 4.40 14.19
CA SER A 69 5.52 4.78 14.89
C SER A 69 6.47 5.49 13.92
N LEU A 70 7.18 6.50 14.42
CA LEU A 70 8.25 7.15 13.69
C LEU A 70 9.58 6.68 14.28
N GLU A 71 10.26 5.81 13.55
CA GLU A 71 11.47 5.15 14.00
C GLU A 71 12.70 5.91 13.50
N GLU A 72 13.62 6.20 14.43
CA GLU A 72 14.89 6.84 14.11
C GLU A 72 15.87 5.88 13.43
N PRO A 73 16.84 6.39 12.65
CA PRO A 73 17.88 5.57 12.05
C PRO A 73 18.58 4.70 13.10
N LYS A 74 18.90 3.45 12.73
CA LYS A 74 19.56 2.46 13.60
C LYS A 74 18.77 2.08 14.85
N SER A 75 17.44 2.28 14.88
CA SER A 75 16.63 1.73 15.96
C SER A 75 16.65 0.19 15.89
N PRO A 76 16.59 -0.54 17.03
CA PRO A 76 16.55 -2.01 17.03
C PRO A 76 15.38 -2.56 16.20
N PHE A 77 14.29 -1.80 16.12
CA PHE A 77 13.15 -2.16 15.30
C PHE A 77 13.45 -2.03 13.80
N LEU A 78 14.08 -0.94 13.36
CA LEU A 78 14.51 -0.80 11.96
C LEU A 78 15.56 -1.82 11.56
N ASP A 79 16.48 -2.16 12.46
CA ASP A 79 17.47 -3.21 12.22
C ASP A 79 16.80 -4.56 11.98
N LEU A 80 15.77 -4.87 12.77
CA LEU A 80 14.95 -6.06 12.57
C LEU A 80 14.22 -6.00 11.22
N LEU A 81 13.54 -4.90 10.90
CA LEU A 81 12.83 -4.75 9.62
C LEU A 81 13.77 -4.85 8.41
N PHE A 82 14.97 -4.28 8.51
CA PHE A 82 15.97 -4.33 7.45
C PHE A 82 16.55 -5.75 7.29
N LYS A 83 16.87 -6.42 8.41
CA LYS A 83 17.34 -7.81 8.42
C LYS A 83 16.35 -8.76 7.73
N TYR A 84 15.05 -8.53 7.92
CA TYR A 84 14.00 -9.34 7.29
C TYR A 84 13.51 -8.81 5.94
N GLN A 85 14.19 -7.81 5.36
CA GLN A 85 13.89 -7.22 4.05
C GLN A 85 12.50 -6.58 3.95
N CYS A 86 11.92 -6.14 5.08
CA CYS A 86 10.65 -5.42 5.12
C CYS A 86 10.81 -3.94 4.72
N ILE A 87 12.03 -3.41 4.84
CA ILE A 87 12.43 -2.06 4.41
C ILE A 87 13.74 -2.13 3.63
N ARG A 88 13.94 -1.20 2.69
CA ARG A 88 15.15 -1.13 1.85
C ARG A 88 16.26 -0.26 2.43
N THR A 89 15.96 0.56 3.44
CA THR A 89 16.93 1.50 4.05
C THR A 89 16.70 1.56 5.56
N GLN A 90 17.75 1.82 6.32
CA GLN A 90 17.69 2.10 7.77
C GLN A 90 17.69 3.62 8.06
N LYS A 91 17.24 4.45 7.12
CA LYS A 91 16.96 5.86 7.41
C LYS A 91 15.75 5.96 8.34
N LYS A 92 15.42 7.18 8.78
CA LYS A 92 14.18 7.44 9.52
C LYS A 92 12.99 6.88 8.73
N GLN A 93 12.19 6.02 9.35
CA GLN A 93 11.04 5.37 8.70
C GLN A 93 9.79 5.58 9.53
N LYS A 94 8.68 5.82 8.83
CA LYS A 94 7.35 5.75 9.42
C LYS A 94 6.81 4.33 9.22
N VAL A 95 6.57 3.62 10.30
CA VAL A 95 6.05 2.24 10.31
C VAL A 95 4.63 2.27 10.86
N PHE A 96 3.69 1.63 10.20
CA PHE A 96 2.26 1.79 10.50
C PHE A 96 1.77 0.67 11.41
N PHE A 97 0.81 0.97 12.29
CA PHE A 97 0.12 -0.07 13.05
C PHE A 97 -0.82 -0.82 12.12
N TRP A 98 -0.70 -2.14 12.07
CA TRP A 98 -1.46 -2.99 11.15
C TRP A 98 -2.97 -2.72 11.23
N GLN A 99 -3.51 -2.55 12.43
CA GLN A 99 -4.94 -2.34 12.67
C GLN A 99 -5.42 -0.93 12.29
N SER A 100 -4.51 0.05 12.22
CA SER A 100 -4.85 1.45 11.95
C SER A 100 -4.79 1.79 10.46
N VAL A 101 -4.26 0.91 9.61
CA VAL A 101 -4.16 1.17 8.17
C VAL A 101 -5.50 0.87 7.50
N PRO A 102 -6.19 1.87 6.91
CA PRO A 102 -7.47 1.66 6.26
C PRO A 102 -7.26 1.13 4.82
N HIS A 103 -6.90 -0.15 4.69
CA HIS A 103 -6.54 -0.77 3.41
C HIS A 103 -7.60 -0.63 2.31
N ASP A 104 -8.89 -0.72 2.67
CA ASP A 104 -10.00 -0.51 1.73
C ASP A 104 -10.09 0.93 1.27
N ARG A 105 -9.96 1.88 2.19
CA ARG A 105 -9.99 3.30 1.86
C ARG A 105 -8.83 3.68 0.94
N LEU A 106 -7.62 3.20 1.24
CA LEU A 106 -6.43 3.43 0.40
C LEU A 106 -6.61 2.86 -1.01
N PHE A 107 -7.25 1.69 -1.14
CA PHE A 107 -7.57 1.11 -2.44
C PHE A 107 -8.57 1.99 -3.21
N LEU A 108 -9.66 2.42 -2.56
CA LEU A 108 -10.68 3.28 -3.18
C LEU A 108 -10.12 4.64 -3.59
N ASP A 109 -9.33 5.29 -2.72
CA ASP A 109 -8.71 6.59 -3.00
C ASP A 109 -7.73 6.48 -4.19
N ALA A 110 -6.97 5.39 -4.30
CA ALA A 110 -6.09 5.12 -5.43
C ALA A 110 -6.90 4.85 -6.72
N LEU A 111 -7.99 4.09 -6.63
CA LEU A 111 -8.86 3.76 -7.75
C LEU A 111 -9.54 5.01 -8.30
N GLU A 112 -10.15 5.81 -7.42
CA GLU A 112 -10.82 7.07 -7.78
C GLU A 112 -9.84 8.05 -8.45
N ARG A 113 -8.60 8.14 -7.95
CA ARG A 113 -7.55 8.98 -8.55
C ARG A 113 -7.24 8.57 -9.97
N ASP A 114 -7.11 7.28 -10.23
CA ASP A 114 -6.84 6.80 -11.58
C ASP A 114 -8.06 6.98 -12.51
N LEU A 115 -9.29 6.75 -12.03
CA LEU A 115 -10.51 7.00 -12.80
C LEU A 115 -10.68 8.49 -13.15
N LYS A 116 -10.34 9.40 -12.22
CA LYS A 116 -10.32 10.84 -12.48
C LYS A 116 -9.28 11.22 -13.54
N ARG A 117 -8.12 10.55 -13.55
CA ARG A 117 -7.09 10.76 -14.60
C ARG A 117 -7.59 10.32 -15.96
N GLU A 118 -8.18 9.13 -16.06
CA GLU A 118 -8.78 8.63 -17.30
C GLU A 118 -9.86 9.57 -17.84
N LYS A 119 -10.79 10.02 -16.98
CA LYS A 119 -11.84 10.99 -17.37
C LYS A 119 -11.27 12.32 -17.89
N SER A 120 -10.13 12.75 -17.35
CA SER A 120 -9.42 13.97 -17.77
C SER A 120 -8.44 13.75 -18.93
N GLY A 121 -8.41 12.56 -19.54
CA GLY A 121 -7.49 12.22 -20.63
C GLY A 121 -6.01 12.12 -20.22
N LEU A 122 -5.73 12.03 -18.92
CA LEU A 122 -4.38 11.84 -18.38
C LEU A 122 -4.08 10.36 -18.21
N GLU A 123 -2.81 9.97 -18.37
CA GLU A 123 -2.40 8.58 -18.16
C GLU A 123 -2.61 8.14 -16.69
N PRO A 124 -3.44 7.11 -16.43
CA PRO A 124 -3.59 6.50 -15.11
C PRO A 124 -2.36 5.67 -14.73
N THR A 125 -2.28 5.28 -13.47
CA THR A 125 -1.21 4.38 -12.99
C THR A 125 -1.51 2.90 -13.21
N SER A 126 -2.79 2.55 -13.34
CA SER A 126 -3.29 1.20 -13.60
C SER A 126 -4.17 1.16 -14.85
N VAL A 127 -4.26 -0.01 -15.48
CA VAL A 127 -5.03 -0.20 -16.72
C VAL A 127 -6.03 -1.33 -16.53
N VAL A 128 -7.21 -1.20 -17.10
CA VAL A 128 -8.23 -2.26 -17.07
C VAL A 128 -7.77 -3.41 -17.97
N ALA A 129 -7.70 -4.61 -17.41
CA ALA A 129 -7.23 -5.82 -18.11
C ALA A 129 -8.16 -7.03 -17.93
N GLY A 130 -9.09 -6.99 -16.97
CA GLY A 130 -10.02 -8.10 -16.70
C GLY A 130 -11.20 -7.69 -15.83
N GLU A 131 -12.07 -8.65 -15.54
CA GLU A 131 -13.16 -8.47 -14.58
C GLU A 131 -12.64 -8.54 -13.13
N PRO A 132 -13.28 -7.82 -12.17
CA PRO A 132 -14.45 -6.97 -12.32
C PRO A 132 -14.18 -5.54 -12.87
N ALA A 133 -12.93 -5.15 -13.10
CA ALA A 133 -12.62 -3.77 -13.53
C ALA A 133 -13.25 -3.39 -14.88
N LEU A 134 -13.46 -4.33 -15.80
CA LEU A 134 -14.12 -4.11 -17.09
C LEU A 134 -15.60 -3.71 -16.95
N SER A 135 -16.35 -4.41 -16.09
CA SER A 135 -17.76 -4.12 -15.83
C SER A 135 -18.01 -3.05 -14.76
N PHE A 136 -16.94 -2.57 -14.10
CA PHE A 136 -17.04 -1.61 -13.02
C PHE A 136 -17.51 -0.23 -13.53
N THR A 137 -18.64 0.23 -12.99
CA THR A 137 -19.16 1.57 -13.22
C THR A 137 -19.02 2.39 -11.94
N TYR A 138 -18.14 3.39 -11.98
CA TYR A 138 -17.91 4.27 -10.83
C TYR A 138 -18.98 5.37 -10.75
N ASP A 139 -19.87 5.25 -9.77
CA ASP A 139 -20.84 6.29 -9.42
C ASP A 139 -20.24 7.25 -8.38
N SER A 140 -19.78 8.41 -8.86
CA SER A 140 -19.19 9.46 -8.02
C SER A 140 -20.20 10.17 -7.12
N GLN A 141 -21.50 9.91 -7.23
CA GLN A 141 -22.53 10.53 -6.38
C GLN A 141 -22.84 9.74 -5.11
N ARG A 142 -22.25 8.55 -4.91
CA ARG A 142 -22.50 7.68 -3.75
C ARG A 142 -21.31 7.53 -2.79
N SER A 143 -20.29 8.39 -2.90
CA SER A 143 -19.05 8.32 -2.11
C SER A 143 -19.03 9.25 -0.89
#